data_AF-A0A2E8R296-F1
#
_entry.id   AF-A0A2E8R296-F1
#
_cell.length_a   1.000
_cell.length_b   1.000
_cell.length_c   1.000
_cell.angle_alpha   90.00
_cell.angle_beta   90.00
_cell.angle_gamma   90.00
#
_symmetry.space_group_name_H-M   'P 1'
#
loop_
_entity.id
_entity.type
_entity.pdbx_description
1 polymer ?
#
loop_
_entity_poly.entity_id
_entity_poly.type
_entity_poly.pdbx_seq_one_letter_code
_entity_poly.pdbx_strand_id
1 'polypeptide(L)'
;MTYPKTVTRDSSAEGKYQSLAADRLDFLFTTRMLSCSYLPGRIERKVVADLAEGRAETEYGRMIRAGYRRSGTIAYRHACPACHACVPVRLPVAQFRPGKSLRRVARANLDLEVKILPPEALSEHYDLFRRYQDGRHGGGEMAYMNYAEYRGLVEESAITTRLGEFRGPGGDLMAVCLHDELPGALSAVYTFFEPAVAKRSLGSYMILWLAETCREAGKSHLYLGYWISDCAKMAYKARFRPLEKLERGAWCPMS
;
A
#
# COMPACT_ATOMS: atom_id res chain seq x y z
N MET A 1 2.17 -48.92 -37.12
CA MET A 1 2.63 -47.96 -38.14
C MET A 1 3.41 -46.88 -37.42
N THR A 2 4.72 -46.96 -37.54
CA THR A 2 5.71 -46.27 -36.71
C THR A 2 6.28 -45.15 -37.55
N TYR A 3 6.12 -43.89 -37.14
CA TYR A 3 6.69 -42.77 -37.88
C TYR A 3 8.17 -42.53 -37.49
N PRO A 4 9.04 -42.18 -38.45
CA PRO A 4 10.48 -42.30 -38.31
C PRO A 4 11.14 -41.12 -37.61
N LYS A 5 12.32 -41.40 -37.07
CA LYS A 5 13.27 -40.46 -36.47
C LYS A 5 14.01 -39.66 -37.55
N THR A 6 14.51 -38.50 -37.13
CA THR A 6 15.54 -37.60 -37.72
C THR A 6 15.15 -36.74 -38.91
N VAL A 7 15.08 -35.42 -38.65
CA VAL A 7 15.41 -34.36 -39.62
C VAL A 7 16.81 -33.86 -39.26
N THR A 8 17.74 -34.00 -40.20
CA THR A 8 19.09 -33.44 -40.15
C THR A 8 19.02 -31.91 -40.20
N ARG A 9 19.71 -31.22 -39.27
CA ARG A 9 19.92 -29.78 -39.33
C ARG A 9 21.26 -29.51 -39.97
N ASP A 10 21.22 -28.87 -41.14
CA ASP A 10 22.38 -28.31 -41.81
C ASP A 10 22.97 -27.18 -40.95
N SER A 11 24.29 -27.22 -40.79
CA SER A 11 25.09 -26.34 -39.95
C SER A 11 25.71 -25.24 -40.81
N SER A 12 25.04 -24.10 -40.93
CA SER A 12 25.70 -22.84 -41.35
C SER A 12 24.74 -21.65 -41.31
N ALA A 13 24.49 -21.13 -40.10
CA ALA A 13 24.08 -19.75 -39.90
C ALA A 13 24.44 -19.33 -38.47
N GLU A 14 25.69 -18.95 -38.26
CA GLU A 14 26.14 -18.27 -37.04
C GLU A 14 25.53 -16.87 -36.99
N GLY A 15 24.29 -16.78 -36.53
CA GLY A 15 23.66 -15.55 -36.07
C GLY A 15 23.78 -15.48 -34.56
N LYS A 16 24.57 -14.54 -34.05
CA LYS A 16 24.71 -14.22 -32.62
C LYS A 16 23.35 -13.86 -32.00
N TYR A 17 22.62 -14.84 -31.49
CA TYR A 17 21.54 -14.62 -30.54
C TYR A 17 22.15 -14.66 -29.14
N GLN A 18 22.48 -13.48 -28.62
CA GLN A 18 22.62 -13.31 -27.18
C GLN A 18 21.32 -13.81 -26.54
N SER A 19 21.46 -14.82 -25.69
CA SER A 19 20.42 -15.34 -24.80
C SER A 19 19.61 -14.19 -24.19
N LEU A 20 18.41 -13.95 -24.71
CA LEU A 20 17.37 -13.22 -23.99
C LEU A 20 17.10 -14.04 -22.72
N ALA A 21 17.61 -13.54 -21.59
CA ALA A 21 17.30 -14.09 -20.29
C ALA A 21 15.77 -14.17 -20.19
N ALA A 22 15.26 -15.39 -20.04
CA ALA A 22 13.85 -15.75 -20.07
C ALA A 22 12.91 -14.60 -19.62
N ASP A 23 12.23 -13.99 -20.59
CA ASP A 23 11.13 -13.08 -20.36
C ASP A 23 10.01 -13.87 -19.69
N ARG A 24 10.00 -13.85 -18.35
CA ARG A 24 8.89 -14.35 -17.56
C ARG A 24 7.67 -13.52 -17.92
N LEU A 25 6.66 -14.15 -18.52
CA LEU A 25 5.35 -13.54 -18.70
C LEU A 25 4.76 -13.28 -17.30
N ASP A 26 4.81 -12.04 -16.85
CA ASP A 26 4.04 -11.58 -15.69
C ASP A 26 2.56 -11.73 -16.05
N PHE A 27 1.89 -12.76 -15.52
CA PHE A 27 0.47 -12.98 -15.78
C PHE A 27 -0.36 -11.87 -15.11
N LEU A 28 -0.68 -10.83 -15.88
CA LEU A 28 -1.67 -9.84 -15.49
C LEU A 28 -3.07 -10.40 -15.73
N PHE A 29 -3.91 -10.37 -14.70
CA PHE A 29 -5.31 -10.78 -14.81
C PHE A 29 -6.23 -9.68 -14.28
N THR A 30 -7.47 -9.65 -14.77
CA THR A 30 -8.50 -8.73 -14.28
C THR A 30 -9.44 -9.44 -13.34
N THR A 31 -9.81 -8.79 -12.23
CA THR A 31 -10.87 -9.29 -11.35
C THR A 31 -12.21 -9.29 -12.06
N ARG A 32 -13.17 -10.04 -11.51
CA ARG A 32 -14.59 -9.85 -11.82
C ARG A 32 -15.02 -8.41 -11.46
N MET A 33 -16.08 -7.95 -12.11
CA MET A 33 -16.72 -6.69 -11.76
C MET A 33 -17.48 -6.85 -10.45
N LEU A 34 -17.19 -5.98 -9.48
CA LEU A 34 -17.79 -6.00 -8.15
C LEU A 34 -18.31 -4.61 -7.79
N SER A 35 -19.15 -4.51 -6.76
CA SER A 35 -19.54 -3.23 -6.19
C SER A 35 -18.32 -2.49 -5.67
N CYS A 36 -18.21 -1.19 -5.97
CA CYS A 36 -17.07 -0.39 -5.52
C CYS A 36 -17.09 -0.18 -4.01
N SER A 37 -15.98 -0.48 -3.34
CA SER A 37 -15.86 -0.32 -1.89
C SER A 37 -15.81 1.14 -1.42
N TYR A 38 -15.61 2.10 -2.35
CA TYR A 38 -15.42 3.52 -2.02
C TYR A 38 -16.61 4.42 -2.40
N LEU A 39 -17.26 4.14 -3.54
CA LEU A 39 -18.31 4.98 -4.10
C LEU A 39 -19.58 4.14 -4.31
N PRO A 40 -20.64 4.36 -3.51
CA PRO A 40 -21.91 3.66 -3.66
C PRO A 40 -22.48 3.76 -5.08
N GLY A 41 -23.04 2.66 -5.59
CA GLY A 41 -23.63 2.61 -6.94
C GLY A 41 -22.60 2.61 -8.08
N ARG A 42 -21.30 2.53 -7.79
CA ARG A 42 -20.25 2.33 -8.80
C ARG A 42 -19.77 0.88 -8.81
N ILE A 43 -19.21 0.47 -9.94
CA ILE A 43 -18.60 -0.84 -10.13
C ILE A 43 -17.08 -0.66 -10.14
N GLU A 44 -16.38 -1.58 -9.49
CA GLU A 44 -14.93 -1.68 -9.54
C GLU A 44 -14.44 -2.91 -10.30
N ARG A 45 -13.23 -2.75 -10.86
CA ARG A 45 -12.42 -3.82 -11.43
C ARG A 45 -10.97 -3.50 -11.16
N LYS A 46 -10.15 -4.52 -10.89
CA LYS A 46 -8.71 -4.39 -10.68
C LYS A 46 -7.96 -5.18 -11.75
N VAL A 47 -6.82 -4.67 -12.18
CA VAL A 47 -5.76 -5.47 -12.80
C VAL A 47 -4.85 -5.93 -11.67
N VAL A 48 -4.52 -7.20 -11.65
CA VAL A 48 -3.73 -7.85 -10.60
C VAL A 48 -2.51 -8.51 -11.24
N ALA A 49 -1.39 -8.40 -10.55
CA ALA A 49 -0.15 -9.10 -10.82
C ALA A 49 0.24 -9.89 -9.57
N ASP A 50 0.76 -11.09 -9.76
CA ASP A 50 1.41 -11.84 -8.69
C ASP A 50 2.80 -11.23 -8.41
N LEU A 51 3.14 -11.02 -7.15
CA LEU A 51 4.49 -10.62 -6.74
C LEU A 51 5.27 -11.89 -6.44
N ALA A 52 5.90 -12.41 -7.49
CA ALA A 52 6.66 -13.64 -7.39
C ALA A 52 7.84 -13.54 -6.42
N GLU A 53 8.08 -14.63 -5.71
CA GLU A 53 9.22 -14.76 -4.80
C GLU A 53 10.56 -14.54 -5.53
N GLY A 54 11.48 -13.81 -4.88
CA GLY A 54 12.85 -13.55 -5.35
C GLY A 54 13.08 -12.21 -6.05
N ARG A 55 12.06 -11.58 -6.65
CA ARG A 55 12.18 -10.23 -7.27
C ARG A 55 11.05 -9.26 -6.92
N ALA A 56 10.14 -9.67 -6.05
CA ALA A 56 8.97 -8.90 -5.65
C ALA A 56 9.27 -7.44 -5.24
N GLU A 57 10.36 -7.16 -4.52
CA GLU A 57 10.70 -5.78 -4.12
C GLU A 57 11.02 -4.88 -5.30
N THR A 58 11.79 -5.39 -6.27
CA THR A 58 12.16 -4.63 -7.47
C THR A 58 10.97 -4.46 -8.40
N GLU A 59 10.20 -5.54 -8.58
CA GLU A 59 9.00 -5.55 -9.42
C GLU A 59 7.91 -4.64 -8.85
N TYR A 60 7.59 -4.78 -7.56
CA TYR A 60 6.65 -3.90 -6.88
C TYR A 60 7.14 -2.44 -6.87
N GLY A 61 8.44 -2.21 -6.70
CA GLY A 61 9.04 -0.88 -6.81
C GLY A 61 8.77 -0.22 -8.16
N ARG A 62 8.70 -0.98 -9.26
CA ARG A 62 8.28 -0.48 -10.59
C ARG A 62 6.76 -0.28 -10.66
N MET A 63 5.99 -1.25 -10.17
CA MET A 63 4.52 -1.22 -10.22
C MET A 63 3.93 -0.07 -9.41
N ILE A 64 4.44 0.21 -8.21
CA ILE A 64 3.94 1.29 -7.35
C ILE A 64 4.14 2.68 -8.00
N ARG A 65 5.23 2.86 -8.77
CA ARG A 65 5.45 4.06 -9.60
C ARG A 65 4.43 4.20 -10.73
N ALA A 66 3.93 3.07 -11.24
CA ALA A 66 2.84 3.01 -12.22
C ALA A 66 1.43 3.05 -11.59
N GLY A 67 1.35 3.31 -10.28
CA GLY A 67 0.09 3.50 -9.56
C GLY A 67 -0.53 2.24 -8.99
N TYR A 68 0.21 1.14 -8.89
CA TYR A 68 -0.26 -0.06 -8.20
C TYR A 68 -0.18 0.11 -6.67
N ARG A 69 -0.97 -0.70 -5.96
CA ARG A 69 -0.80 -1.00 -4.53
C ARG A 69 -0.62 -2.51 -4.37
N ARG A 70 -0.30 -3.00 -3.18
CA ARG A 70 -0.31 -4.43 -2.88
C ARG A 70 -1.28 -4.83 -1.77
N SER A 71 -1.56 -6.12 -1.70
CA SER A 71 -2.24 -6.80 -0.59
C SER A 71 -1.71 -8.23 -0.54
N GLY A 72 -1.15 -8.67 0.59
CA GLY A 72 -0.46 -9.96 0.64
C GLY A 72 0.67 -10.05 -0.38
N THR A 73 0.63 -11.10 -1.20
CA THR A 73 1.56 -11.39 -2.29
C THR A 73 1.10 -10.88 -3.66
N ILE A 74 0.02 -10.09 -3.75
CA ILE A 74 -0.46 -9.54 -5.03
C ILE A 74 -0.30 -8.02 -5.11
N ALA A 75 0.04 -7.54 -6.30
CA ALA A 75 -0.05 -6.13 -6.66
C ALA A 75 -1.31 -5.87 -7.50
N TYR A 76 -1.99 -4.76 -7.27
CA TYR A 76 -3.21 -4.41 -8.00
C TYR A 76 -3.29 -2.92 -8.35
N ARG A 77 -3.99 -2.63 -9.45
CA ARG A 77 -4.39 -1.28 -9.85
C ARG A 77 -5.85 -1.26 -10.26
N HIS A 78 -6.59 -0.23 -9.86
CA HIS A 78 -7.97 -0.04 -10.31
C HIS A 78 -8.02 0.23 -11.82
N ALA A 79 -8.90 -0.49 -12.53
CA ALA A 79 -9.15 -0.41 -13.96
C ALA A 79 -10.65 -0.48 -14.25
N CYS A 80 -11.40 0.34 -13.51
CA CYS A 80 -12.85 0.44 -13.59
C CYS A 80 -13.27 0.97 -14.97
N PRO A 81 -14.26 0.37 -15.66
CA PRO A 81 -14.62 0.76 -17.03
C PRO A 81 -15.13 2.20 -17.18
N ALA A 82 -15.83 2.73 -16.17
CA ALA A 82 -16.53 4.01 -16.23
C ALA A 82 -16.16 4.96 -15.06
N CYS A 83 -14.99 4.75 -14.42
CA CYS A 83 -14.58 5.53 -13.26
C CYS A 83 -13.06 5.68 -13.17
N HIS A 84 -12.61 6.90 -12.90
CA HIS A 84 -11.19 7.25 -12.68
C HIS A 84 -10.93 7.91 -11.32
N ALA A 85 -11.84 7.72 -10.36
CA ALA A 85 -11.80 8.44 -9.09
C ALA A 85 -10.65 8.02 -8.16
N CYS A 86 -10.14 6.79 -8.30
CA CYS A 86 -9.00 6.29 -7.52
C CYS A 86 -7.67 6.80 -8.11
N VAL A 87 -7.14 7.88 -7.55
CA VAL A 87 -5.90 8.51 -8.01
C VAL A 87 -4.74 8.12 -7.08
N PRO A 88 -3.69 7.43 -7.56
CA PRO A 88 -2.50 7.16 -6.75
C PRO A 88 -1.86 8.46 -6.28
N VAL A 89 -1.47 8.52 -5.01
CA VAL A 89 -0.80 9.67 -4.41
C VAL A 89 0.44 9.29 -3.62
N ARG A 90 1.43 10.16 -3.63
CA ARG A 90 2.67 10.04 -2.86
C ARG A 90 3.12 11.39 -2.33
N LEU A 91 3.98 11.36 -1.33
CA LEU A 91 4.50 12.54 -0.65
C LEU A 91 6.03 12.61 -0.83
N PRO A 92 6.58 13.59 -1.56
CA PRO A 92 8.02 13.89 -1.57
C PRO A 92 8.46 14.42 -0.19
N VAL A 93 9.04 13.53 0.64
CA VAL A 93 9.22 13.80 2.08
C VAL A 93 10.25 14.90 2.36
N ALA A 94 11.24 15.08 1.48
CA ALA A 94 12.22 16.17 1.61
C ALA A 94 11.57 17.57 1.54
N GLN A 95 10.52 17.71 0.72
CA GLN A 95 9.79 18.96 0.51
C GLN A 95 8.60 19.13 1.46
N PHE A 96 8.12 18.03 2.07
CA PHE A 96 6.97 18.05 2.95
C PHE A 96 7.22 18.94 4.18
N ARG A 97 6.28 19.87 4.42
CA ARG A 97 6.26 20.68 5.65
C ARG A 97 4.84 20.67 6.20
N PRO A 98 4.62 20.22 7.45
CA PRO A 98 3.27 20.14 8.00
C PRO A 98 2.68 21.55 8.17
N GLY A 99 1.47 21.76 7.63
CA GLY A 99 0.68 22.97 7.83
C GLY A 99 0.19 23.13 9.29
N LYS A 100 -0.46 24.26 9.60
CA LYS A 100 -0.90 24.61 10.97
C LYS A 100 -1.73 23.50 11.64
N SER A 101 -2.65 22.88 10.90
CA SER A 101 -3.49 21.78 11.40
C SER A 101 -2.67 20.52 11.71
N LEU A 102 -1.78 20.12 10.80
CA LEU A 102 -0.91 18.95 10.98
C LEU A 102 0.09 19.16 12.13
N ARG A 103 0.62 20.37 12.32
CA ARG A 103 1.46 20.68 13.49
C ARG A 103 0.70 20.55 14.81
N ARG A 104 -0.58 20.91 14.84
CA ARG A 104 -1.43 20.66 16.02
C ARG A 104 -1.62 19.16 16.27
N VAL A 105 -1.83 18.38 15.22
CA VAL A 105 -1.92 16.92 15.32
C VAL A 105 -0.61 16.33 15.86
N ALA A 106 0.55 16.76 15.36
CA ALA A 106 1.85 16.33 15.90
C ALA A 106 1.98 16.64 17.40
N ARG A 107 1.67 17.88 17.81
CA ARG A 107 1.75 18.30 19.21
C ARG A 107 0.82 17.53 20.14
N ALA A 108 -0.36 17.16 19.67
CA ALA A 108 -1.35 16.40 20.46
C ALA A 108 -0.96 14.93 20.67
N ASN A 109 0.17 14.47 20.12
CA ASN A 109 0.61 13.08 20.17
C ASN A 109 2.08 12.93 20.54
N LEU A 110 2.69 13.95 21.15
CA LEU A 110 4.10 13.91 21.60
C LEU A 110 4.33 12.94 22.77
N ASP A 111 3.27 12.56 23.46
CA ASP A 111 3.23 11.57 24.54
C ASP A 111 3.26 10.12 24.04
N LEU A 112 3.15 9.88 22.72
CA LEU A 112 3.18 8.54 22.17
C LEU A 112 4.61 8.04 21.99
N GLU A 113 4.87 6.85 22.52
CA GLU A 113 6.07 6.08 22.21
C GLU A 113 5.81 5.23 20.96
N VAL A 114 6.79 5.20 20.05
CA VAL A 114 6.66 4.46 18.79
C VAL A 114 7.78 3.45 18.64
N LYS A 115 7.44 2.20 18.32
CA LYS A 115 8.39 1.12 18.02
C LYS A 115 8.17 0.58 16.62
N ILE A 116 9.25 0.33 15.90
CA ILE A 116 9.23 -0.40 14.63
C ILE A 116 9.51 -1.87 14.93
N LEU A 117 8.57 -2.73 14.61
CA LEU A 117 8.57 -4.16 14.90
C LEU A 117 8.47 -4.98 13.61
N PRO A 118 8.86 -6.27 13.64
CA PRO A 118 8.42 -7.24 12.64
C PRO A 118 6.89 -7.24 12.52
N PRO A 119 6.33 -7.55 11.34
CA PRO A 119 4.89 -7.55 11.13
C PRO A 119 4.30 -8.86 11.66
N GLU A 120 4.26 -9.02 12.98
CA GLU A 120 3.67 -10.17 13.65
C GLU A 120 2.23 -9.86 14.08
N ALA A 121 1.31 -10.79 13.83
CA ALA A 121 -0.07 -10.64 14.25
C ALA A 121 -0.20 -10.91 15.75
N LEU A 122 -0.19 -9.87 16.57
CA LEU A 122 -0.45 -9.98 18.01
C LEU A 122 -1.94 -9.90 18.31
N SER A 123 -2.38 -10.61 19.36
CA SER A 123 -3.78 -10.60 19.82
C SER A 123 -4.25 -9.20 20.23
N GLU A 124 -3.43 -8.44 20.96
CA GLU A 124 -3.74 -7.07 21.37
C GLU A 124 -3.95 -6.15 20.16
N HIS A 125 -3.13 -6.31 19.11
CA HIS A 125 -3.29 -5.57 17.87
C HIS A 125 -4.59 -5.93 17.16
N TYR A 126 -4.95 -7.21 17.13
CA TYR A 126 -6.21 -7.67 16.55
C TYR A 126 -7.44 -7.10 17.30
N ASP A 127 -7.39 -7.02 18.62
CA ASP A 127 -8.47 -6.39 19.39
C ASP A 127 -8.62 -4.90 19.07
N LEU A 128 -7.50 -4.18 18.91
CA LEU A 128 -7.55 -2.80 18.44
C LEU A 128 -8.09 -2.69 17.00
N PHE A 129 -7.67 -3.60 16.11
CA PHE A 129 -8.18 -3.68 14.75
C PHE A 129 -9.71 -3.85 14.75
N ARG A 130 -10.26 -4.79 15.51
CA ARG A 130 -11.72 -4.98 15.60
C ARG A 130 -12.44 -3.73 16.10
N ARG A 131 -11.98 -3.11 17.19
CA ARG A 131 -12.55 -1.86 17.70
C ARG A 131 -12.55 -0.75 16.63
N TYR A 132 -11.42 -0.60 15.94
CA TYR A 132 -11.29 0.38 14.85
C TYR A 132 -12.27 0.10 13.72
N GLN A 133 -12.39 -1.15 13.29
CA GLN A 133 -13.29 -1.55 12.21
C GLN A 133 -14.75 -1.32 12.58
N ASP A 134 -15.18 -1.69 13.78
CA ASP A 134 -16.54 -1.47 14.26
C ASP A 134 -16.85 0.03 14.37
N GLY A 135 -15.91 0.82 14.91
CA GLY A 135 -16.11 2.25 15.13
C GLY A 135 -16.08 3.12 13.88
N ARG A 136 -15.41 2.69 12.80
CA ARG A 136 -15.21 3.50 11.57
C ARG A 136 -15.83 2.91 10.31
N HIS A 137 -16.06 1.60 10.28
CA HIS A 137 -16.35 0.83 9.07
C HIS A 137 -17.53 -0.14 9.22
N GLY A 138 -18.48 0.11 10.13
CA GLY A 138 -19.68 -0.72 10.30
C GLY A 138 -20.30 -1.15 8.95
N GLY A 139 -20.33 -2.46 8.71
CA GLY A 139 -20.88 -3.08 7.50
C GLY A 139 -19.92 -3.29 6.31
N GLY A 140 -18.62 -3.00 6.43
CA GLY A 140 -17.63 -3.31 5.38
C GLY A 140 -17.01 -4.71 5.52
N GLU A 141 -16.49 -5.29 4.43
CA GLU A 141 -15.85 -6.64 4.43
C GLU A 141 -14.79 -6.79 5.53
N MET A 142 -13.97 -5.77 5.74
CA MET A 142 -12.92 -5.76 6.75
C MET A 142 -13.45 -5.78 8.21
N ALA A 143 -14.72 -5.45 8.45
CA ALA A 143 -15.31 -5.51 9.80
C ALA A 143 -15.64 -6.93 10.25
N TYR A 144 -15.75 -7.86 9.29
CA TYR A 144 -16.05 -9.27 9.55
C TYR A 144 -14.81 -10.16 9.53
N MET A 145 -13.62 -9.57 9.36
CA MET A 145 -12.38 -10.34 9.34
C MET A 145 -12.11 -11.03 10.68
N ASN A 146 -11.91 -12.34 10.63
CA ASN A 146 -11.47 -13.12 11.77
C ASN A 146 -9.94 -12.99 11.98
N TYR A 147 -9.43 -13.59 13.06
CA TYR A 147 -8.01 -13.50 13.40
C TYR A 147 -7.09 -14.09 12.33
N ALA A 148 -7.48 -15.16 11.65
CA ALA A 148 -6.66 -15.78 10.61
C ALA A 148 -6.55 -14.88 9.37
N GLU A 149 -7.63 -14.18 9.00
CA GLU A 149 -7.64 -13.21 7.90
C GLU A 149 -6.83 -11.95 8.26
N TYR A 150 -6.96 -11.47 9.50
CA TYR A 150 -6.12 -10.41 10.05
C TYR A 150 -4.64 -10.79 10.03
N ARG A 151 -4.31 -12.03 10.42
CA ARG A 151 -2.95 -12.54 10.36
C ARG A 151 -2.42 -12.52 8.93
N GLY A 152 -3.23 -12.96 7.95
CA GLY A 152 -2.87 -12.86 6.53
C GLY A 152 -2.57 -11.42 6.11
N LEU A 153 -3.38 -10.44 6.52
CA LEU A 153 -3.13 -9.02 6.24
C LEU A 153 -1.79 -8.52 6.81
N VAL A 154 -1.40 -8.99 7.99
CA VAL A 154 -0.22 -8.52 8.72
C VAL A 154 1.05 -9.25 8.25
N GLU A 155 1.02 -10.57 8.23
CA GLU A 155 2.20 -11.42 8.08
C GLU A 155 2.49 -11.79 6.62
N GLU A 156 1.48 -11.87 5.75
CA GLU A 156 1.70 -12.24 4.35
C GLU A 156 2.24 -11.04 3.56
N SER A 157 3.50 -11.13 3.15
CA SER A 157 4.10 -10.13 2.28
C SER A 157 5.18 -10.75 1.40
N ALA A 158 5.14 -10.39 0.11
CA ALA A 158 6.21 -10.69 -0.83
C ALA A 158 7.41 -9.70 -0.71
N ILE A 159 7.29 -8.67 0.12
CA ILE A 159 8.30 -7.60 0.27
C ILE A 159 8.55 -7.26 1.73
N THR A 160 9.71 -6.66 2.04
CA THR A 160 10.04 -6.20 3.39
C THR A 160 8.95 -5.28 3.95
N THR A 161 8.26 -5.75 4.99
CA THR A 161 7.17 -5.03 5.67
C THR A 161 7.53 -4.85 7.13
N ARG A 162 7.18 -3.70 7.69
CA ARG A 162 7.34 -3.38 9.11
C ARG A 162 6.02 -2.91 9.70
N LEU A 163 5.93 -3.07 11.02
CA LEU A 163 4.82 -2.61 11.82
C LEU A 163 5.30 -1.48 12.74
N GLY A 164 4.66 -0.32 12.66
CA GLY A 164 4.83 0.76 13.64
C GLY A 164 3.78 0.62 14.73
N GLU A 165 4.21 0.37 15.96
CA GLU A 165 3.36 0.26 17.15
C GLU A 165 3.44 1.57 17.95
N PHE A 166 2.29 2.17 18.25
CA PHE A 166 2.18 3.43 18.98
C PHE A 166 1.53 3.18 20.33
N ARG A 167 2.24 3.44 21.42
CA ARG A 167 1.74 3.30 22.79
C ARG A 167 1.65 4.65 23.49
N GLY A 168 0.57 4.84 24.25
CA GLY A 168 0.36 6.02 25.07
C GLY A 168 1.05 5.90 26.44
N PRO A 169 0.97 6.96 27.27
CA PRO A 169 1.41 6.89 28.66
C PRO A 169 0.71 5.73 29.38
N GLY A 170 1.48 4.92 30.11
CA GLY A 170 0.97 3.72 30.77
C GLY A 170 1.02 2.44 29.93
N GLY A 171 1.44 2.53 28.65
CA GLY A 171 1.68 1.37 27.79
C GLY A 171 0.48 0.96 26.94
N ASP A 172 -0.64 1.68 27.00
CA ASP A 172 -1.84 1.39 26.23
C ASP A 172 -1.57 1.46 24.72
N LEU A 173 -2.01 0.44 23.97
CA LEU A 173 -1.89 0.41 22.52
C LEU A 173 -2.87 1.40 21.86
N MET A 174 -2.33 2.42 21.21
CA MET A 174 -3.12 3.52 20.63
C MET A 174 -3.30 3.41 19.13
N ALA A 175 -2.27 2.95 18.41
CA ALA A 175 -2.31 2.83 16.96
C ALA A 175 -1.29 1.83 16.43
N VAL A 176 -1.57 1.32 15.24
CA VAL A 176 -0.68 0.43 14.48
C VAL A 176 -0.70 0.84 13.00
N CYS A 177 0.48 0.88 12.37
CA CYS A 177 0.60 1.02 10.92
C CYS A 177 1.53 -0.02 10.29
N LEU A 178 1.03 -0.69 9.25
CA LEU A 178 1.83 -1.53 8.36
C LEU A 178 2.38 -0.69 7.20
N HIS A 179 3.67 -0.82 6.94
CA HIS A 179 4.32 -0.14 5.83
C HIS A 179 5.40 -1.01 5.17
N ASP A 180 5.54 -0.83 3.86
CA ASP A 180 6.57 -1.48 3.07
C ASP A 180 7.83 -0.64 3.03
N GLU A 181 8.96 -1.32 3.09
CA GLU A 181 10.26 -0.74 2.77
C GLU A 181 10.59 -1.01 1.30
N LEU A 182 10.75 0.06 0.53
CA LEU A 182 11.25 0.00 -0.85
C LEU A 182 12.61 0.71 -0.94
N PRO A 183 13.46 0.39 -1.93
CA PRO A 183 14.80 0.98 -2.03
C PRO A 183 14.84 2.52 -1.92
N GLY A 184 13.85 3.22 -2.49
CA GLY A 184 13.79 4.69 -2.47
C GLY A 184 12.56 5.30 -1.79
N ALA A 185 11.71 4.48 -1.15
CA ALA A 185 10.42 4.94 -0.64
C ALA A 185 9.86 4.06 0.49
N LEU A 186 8.96 4.62 1.29
CA LEU A 186 8.03 3.82 2.10
C LEU A 186 6.66 3.76 1.42
N SER A 187 5.90 2.70 1.65
CA SER A 187 4.52 2.58 1.18
C SER A 187 3.59 2.22 2.33
N ALA A 188 2.62 3.09 2.62
CA ALA A 188 1.60 2.81 3.62
C ALA A 188 0.65 1.70 3.13
N VAL A 189 0.60 0.59 3.87
CA VAL A 189 -0.19 -0.59 3.53
C VAL A 189 -1.56 -0.48 4.20
N TYR A 190 -1.58 -0.51 5.52
CA TYR A 190 -2.79 -0.48 6.33
C TYR A 190 -2.54 0.22 7.68
N THR A 191 -3.57 0.82 8.24
CA THR A 191 -3.49 1.52 9.54
C THR A 191 -4.78 1.35 10.33
N PHE A 192 -4.67 1.11 11.62
CA PHE A 192 -5.80 1.07 12.55
C PHE A 192 -5.39 1.70 13.89
N PHE A 193 -6.35 2.24 14.64
CA PHE A 193 -6.09 3.04 15.82
C PHE A 193 -7.31 3.18 16.72
N GLU A 194 -7.11 3.63 17.95
CA GLU A 194 -8.15 3.73 18.96
C GLU A 194 -9.24 4.73 18.52
N PRO A 195 -10.46 4.28 18.18
CA PRO A 195 -11.51 5.16 17.66
C PRO A 195 -12.03 6.15 18.72
N ALA A 196 -11.97 5.82 20.01
CA ALA A 196 -12.51 6.66 21.08
C ALA A 196 -11.77 8.01 21.23
N VAL A 197 -10.52 8.09 20.78
CA VAL A 197 -9.69 9.31 20.84
C VAL A 197 -9.64 10.07 19.53
N ALA A 198 -10.75 10.11 18.78
CA ALA A 198 -10.83 10.74 17.45
C ALA A 198 -10.24 12.17 17.38
N LYS A 199 -10.35 12.96 18.46
CA LYS A 199 -9.77 14.31 18.58
C LYS A 199 -8.25 14.35 18.38
N ARG A 200 -7.53 13.26 18.72
CA ARG A 200 -6.07 13.15 18.53
C ARG A 200 -5.66 13.01 17.06
N SER A 201 -6.59 12.64 16.17
CA SER A 201 -6.31 12.43 14.74
C SER A 201 -5.18 11.43 14.45
N LEU A 202 -5.15 10.30 15.18
CA LEU A 202 -4.09 9.29 15.12
C LEU A 202 -3.77 8.82 13.70
N GLY A 203 -4.77 8.57 12.85
CA GLY A 203 -4.53 8.19 11.45
C GLY A 203 -3.67 9.19 10.66
N SER A 204 -3.78 10.49 10.96
CA SER A 204 -2.93 11.49 10.34
C SER A 204 -1.60 11.69 11.06
N TYR A 205 -1.55 11.45 12.37
CA TYR A 205 -0.29 11.41 13.09
C TYR A 205 0.62 10.30 12.53
N MET A 206 0.08 9.11 12.26
CA MET A 206 0.84 8.01 11.65
C MET A 206 1.43 8.37 10.28
N ILE A 207 0.75 9.20 9.48
CA ILE A 207 1.33 9.69 8.21
C ILE A 207 2.47 10.69 8.46
N LEU A 208 2.34 11.56 9.46
CA LEU A 208 3.42 12.46 9.85
C LEU A 208 4.65 11.66 10.32
N TRP A 209 4.41 10.65 11.15
CA TRP A 209 5.45 9.73 11.61
C TRP A 209 6.09 8.98 10.43
N LEU A 210 5.30 8.36 9.55
CA LEU A 210 5.83 7.68 8.36
C LEU A 210 6.62 8.61 7.44
N ALA A 211 6.21 9.87 7.29
CA ALA A 211 6.93 10.84 6.48
C ALA A 211 8.31 11.15 7.09
N GLU A 212 8.38 11.25 8.42
CA GLU A 212 9.62 11.44 9.15
C GLU A 212 10.50 10.20 9.08
N THR A 213 9.97 9.01 9.36
CA THR A 213 10.69 7.73 9.24
C THR A 213 11.24 7.52 7.82
N CYS A 214 10.44 7.88 6.80
CA CYS A 214 10.89 7.85 5.40
C CYS A 214 12.08 8.79 5.18
N ARG A 215 12.04 10.00 5.75
CA ARG A 215 13.11 11.00 5.63
C ARG A 215 14.38 10.56 6.36
N GLU A 216 14.26 10.03 7.57
CA GLU A 216 15.38 9.51 8.38
C GLU A 216 16.06 8.32 7.69
N ALA A 217 15.29 7.46 7.02
CA ALA A 217 15.81 6.36 6.23
C ALA A 217 16.44 6.80 4.88
N GLY A 218 16.57 8.11 4.62
CA GLY A 218 17.13 8.64 3.37
C GLY A 218 16.26 8.39 2.15
N LYS A 219 14.98 8.05 2.33
CA LYS A 219 14.05 7.71 1.25
C LYS A 219 13.36 8.97 0.74
N SER A 220 13.06 8.97 -0.56
CA SER A 220 12.61 10.17 -1.28
C SER A 220 11.11 10.41 -1.20
N HIS A 221 10.31 9.33 -1.15
CA HIS A 221 8.85 9.40 -1.25
C HIS A 221 8.16 8.48 -0.24
N LEU A 222 7.02 8.92 0.26
CA LEU A 222 6.05 8.10 0.98
C LEU A 222 4.81 7.89 0.11
N TYR A 223 4.53 6.65 -0.30
CA TYR A 223 3.31 6.32 -1.04
C TYR A 223 2.14 6.14 -0.07
N LEU A 224 1.03 6.86 -0.34
CA LEU A 224 -0.16 6.88 0.52
C LEU A 224 -1.35 6.13 -0.10
N GLY A 225 -1.11 5.37 -1.17
CA GLY A 225 -2.13 4.63 -1.91
C GLY A 225 -3.03 5.55 -2.73
N TYR A 226 -4.33 5.28 -2.75
CA TYR A 226 -5.28 6.07 -3.54
C TYR A 226 -5.89 7.23 -2.74
N TRP A 227 -6.04 8.36 -3.41
CA TRP A 227 -6.91 9.45 -3.04
C TRP A 227 -8.17 9.40 -3.91
N ILE A 228 -9.33 9.69 -3.31
CA ILE A 228 -10.63 9.74 -3.95
C ILE A 228 -11.33 10.99 -3.41
N SER A 229 -11.65 11.95 -4.28
CA SER A 229 -12.22 13.25 -3.88
C SER A 229 -13.52 13.09 -3.11
N ASP A 230 -14.40 12.23 -3.62
CA ASP A 230 -15.79 12.12 -3.15
C ASP A 230 -15.94 11.06 -2.05
N CYS A 231 -14.82 10.64 -1.44
CA CYS A 231 -14.79 9.67 -0.36
C CYS A 231 -14.15 10.29 0.88
N ALA A 232 -14.94 10.59 1.91
CA ALA A 232 -14.45 11.19 3.15
C ALA A 232 -13.30 10.38 3.79
N LYS A 233 -13.33 9.04 3.65
CA LYS A 233 -12.29 8.13 4.14
C LYS A 233 -10.95 8.32 3.41
N MET A 234 -10.93 8.86 2.19
CA MET A 234 -9.72 9.02 1.37
C MET A 234 -9.34 10.48 1.10
N ALA A 235 -10.29 11.41 1.19
CA ALA A 235 -10.11 12.82 0.87
C ALA A 235 -9.07 13.52 1.76
N TYR A 236 -8.88 13.05 3.00
CA TYR A 236 -8.00 13.67 3.97
C TYR A 236 -6.52 13.74 3.52
N LYS A 237 -6.08 12.88 2.59
CA LYS A 237 -4.67 12.85 2.12
C LYS A 237 -4.26 14.13 1.41
N ALA A 238 -5.21 14.87 0.81
CA ALA A 238 -4.95 16.14 0.13
C ALA A 238 -4.34 17.23 1.03
N ARG A 239 -4.43 17.09 2.36
CA ARG A 239 -3.87 18.05 3.32
C ARG A 239 -2.35 17.93 3.52
N PHE A 240 -1.73 16.85 3.05
CA PHE A 240 -0.29 16.61 3.19
C PHE A 240 0.47 17.20 2.00
N ARG A 241 0.68 18.52 2.00
CA ARG A 241 1.30 19.24 0.88
C ARG A 241 2.83 19.34 1.00
N PRO A 242 3.60 19.22 -0.09
CA PRO A 242 3.16 19.07 -1.48
C PRO A 242 2.86 17.60 -1.79
N LEU A 243 1.58 17.23 -1.94
CA LEU A 243 1.20 15.87 -2.34
C LEU A 243 1.35 15.76 -3.85
N GLU A 244 1.85 14.65 -4.35
CA GLU A 244 1.85 14.36 -5.79
C GLU A 244 0.76 13.35 -6.11
N LYS A 245 0.11 13.53 -7.27
CA LYS A 245 -0.85 12.60 -7.85
C LYS A 245 -0.30 12.00 -9.14
N LEU A 246 -0.66 10.76 -9.44
CA LEU A 246 -0.37 10.15 -10.74
C LEU A 246 -1.50 10.47 -11.71
N GLU A 247 -1.20 11.27 -12.73
CA GLU A 247 -2.14 11.69 -13.77
C GLU A 247 -1.53 11.46 -15.14
N ARG A 248 -2.24 10.75 -16.02
CA ARG A 248 -1.77 10.43 -17.40
C ARG A 248 -0.36 9.83 -17.45
N GLY A 249 0.00 9.02 -16.45
CA GLY A 249 1.31 8.36 -16.36
C GLY A 249 2.44 9.21 -15.80
N ALA A 250 2.19 10.48 -15.46
CA ALA A 250 3.16 11.38 -14.85
C ALA A 250 2.76 11.73 -13.41
N TRP A 251 3.74 11.80 -12.53
CA TRP A 251 3.56 12.33 -11.18
C TRP A 251 3.62 13.85 -11.24
N CYS A 252 2.57 14.52 -10.77
CA CYS A 252 2.50 15.98 -10.72
C CYS A 252 2.02 16.46 -9.35
N PRO A 253 2.39 17.68 -8.91
CA PRO A 253 1.83 18.26 -7.71
C PRO A 253 0.31 18.29 -7.77
N MET A 254 -0.32 17.82 -6.72
CA MET A 254 -1.75 18.00 -6.51
C MET A 254 -1.97 19.48 -6.24
N SER A 255 -2.84 20.14 -7.01
CA SER A 255 -3.32 21.49 -6.75
C SER A 255 -4.34 21.56 -5.62
#